data_AF-H3KHM0-F1
#
_entry.id   AF-H3KHM0-F1
#
_cell.length_a   1.000
_cell.length_b   1.000
_cell.length_c   1.000
_cell.angle_alpha   90.00
_cell.angle_beta   90.00
_cell.angle_gamma   90.00
#
_symmetry.space_group_name_H-M   'P 1'
#
loop_
_entity.id
_entity.type
_entity.pdbx_description
1 polymer ?
#
loop_
_entity_poly.entity_id
_entity_poly.type
_entity_poly.pdbx_seq_one_letter_code
_entity_poly.pdbx_strand_id
1 'polypeptide(L)'
;MLQPDYSTADVERFTALSIRRGAGLESIGRANEDDLRVVAGAMLLGVPEGTFDSEALERAVKGFLRDEADWLRAEPEELIALAKSWGLLEETDGGFVSRLEPRIDVSRCRLLDEIESAQVILEERRRRAREALQARNREVNAPPAPLIDDEADARFMAEAQKEAEAAGAAGEVPVGAVLVREGEIVARAGNRTIRDKDPTAHAEVLVMREAARKLGNHRLNGTTLYVTLEPCPMCAGAIAEARCARIVYGAPDPRRGAVAGALELFAVPGVNHRPHVTSGVGAEAAAKLLSDFFAARRAK
;
A
#
# COMPACT_ATOMS: atom_id res chain seq x y z
N MET A 1 0.77 -29.93 40.73
CA MET A 1 1.24 -31.31 40.42
C MET A 1 2.38 -31.12 39.44
N LEU A 2 3.59 -31.63 39.72
CA LEU A 2 4.73 -31.52 38.80
C LEU A 2 4.39 -32.25 37.51
N GLN A 3 4.26 -31.52 36.39
CA GLN A 3 4.02 -32.07 35.06
C GLN A 3 5.28 -31.81 34.21
N PRO A 4 6.24 -32.75 34.20
CA PRO A 4 7.47 -32.61 33.43
C PRO A 4 7.22 -32.73 31.92
N ASP A 5 6.10 -33.34 31.51
CA ASP A 5 5.69 -33.51 30.11
C ASP A 5 5.55 -32.16 29.39
N TYR A 6 6.15 -32.07 28.21
CA TYR A 6 6.01 -30.93 27.31
C TYR A 6 5.55 -31.41 25.93
N SER A 7 4.31 -31.06 25.60
CA SER A 7 3.53 -31.61 24.51
C SER A 7 3.39 -30.64 23.34
N THR A 8 2.85 -31.14 22.22
CA THR A 8 2.48 -30.31 21.07
C THR A 8 1.50 -29.18 21.45
N ALA A 9 0.59 -29.44 22.40
CA ALA A 9 -0.35 -28.43 22.88
C ALA A 9 0.36 -27.28 23.61
N ASP A 10 1.47 -27.57 24.29
CA ASP A 10 2.29 -26.54 24.94
C ASP A 10 3.02 -25.68 23.91
N VAL A 11 3.51 -26.28 22.82
CA VAL A 11 4.05 -25.54 21.66
C VAL A 11 2.99 -24.62 21.05
N GLU A 12 1.81 -25.14 20.75
CA GLU A 12 0.69 -24.33 20.24
C GLU A 12 0.31 -23.20 21.19
N ARG A 13 0.30 -23.47 22.50
CA ARG A 13 0.00 -22.47 23.52
C ARG A 13 1.08 -21.39 23.58
N PHE A 14 2.35 -21.76 23.55
CA PHE A 14 3.46 -20.81 23.49
C PHE A 14 3.36 -19.91 22.25
N THR A 15 3.12 -20.51 21.08
CA THR A 15 2.91 -19.79 19.82
C THR A 15 1.73 -18.83 19.90
N ALA A 16 0.65 -19.18 20.61
CA ALA A 16 -0.46 -18.25 20.83
C ALA A 16 -0.10 -17.06 21.74
N LEU A 17 0.78 -17.27 22.73
CA LEU A 17 1.27 -16.20 23.60
C LEU A 17 2.21 -15.24 22.84
N SER A 18 3.03 -15.76 21.93
CA SER A 18 4.01 -14.98 21.14
C SER A 18 3.40 -13.93 20.21
N ILE A 19 2.10 -14.05 19.92
CA ILE A 19 1.33 -13.07 19.14
C ILE A 19 1.34 -11.68 19.80
N ARG A 20 1.42 -11.62 21.14
CA ARG A 20 1.36 -10.37 21.91
C ARG A 20 2.76 -9.90 22.30
N ARG A 21 3.27 -8.90 21.59
CA ARG A 21 4.57 -8.29 21.93
C ARG A 21 4.51 -7.50 23.23
N GLY A 22 5.56 -7.62 24.03
CA GLY A 22 5.80 -6.88 25.26
C GLY A 22 5.04 -7.40 26.48
N ALA A 23 4.55 -8.65 26.47
CA ALA A 23 3.90 -9.26 27.64
C ALA A 23 4.94 -9.55 28.74
N GLY A 24 4.63 -9.23 29.99
CA GLY A 24 5.46 -9.63 31.15
C GLY A 24 4.95 -10.91 31.81
N LEU A 25 5.81 -11.63 32.53
CA LEU A 25 5.46 -12.88 33.22
C LEU A 25 4.25 -12.72 34.16
N GLU A 26 4.18 -11.64 34.94
CA GLU A 26 3.02 -11.35 35.80
C GLU A 26 1.70 -11.19 35.02
N SER A 27 1.75 -10.64 33.81
CA SER A 27 0.56 -10.50 32.97
C SER A 27 0.12 -11.84 32.39
N ILE A 28 1.07 -12.72 32.09
CA ILE A 28 0.81 -14.06 31.56
C ILE A 28 0.17 -14.91 32.66
N GLY A 29 0.80 -14.98 33.84
CA GLY A 29 0.30 -15.77 34.97
C GLY A 29 -1.08 -15.33 35.47
N ARG A 30 -1.42 -14.03 35.38
CA ARG A 30 -2.76 -13.53 35.73
C ARG A 30 -3.88 -14.08 34.85
N ALA A 31 -3.60 -14.39 33.58
CA ALA A 31 -4.60 -14.90 32.65
C ALA A 31 -4.78 -16.42 32.82
N ASN A 32 -3.67 -17.15 32.93
CA ASN A 32 -3.64 -18.57 33.21
C ASN A 32 -2.27 -18.91 33.80
N GLU A 33 -2.26 -19.49 35.00
CA GLU A 33 -1.02 -19.82 35.71
C GLU A 33 -0.20 -20.88 34.96
N ASP A 34 -0.86 -21.82 34.26
CA ASP A 34 -0.18 -22.86 33.47
C ASP A 34 0.61 -22.28 32.28
N ASP A 35 0.26 -21.09 31.80
CA ASP A 35 1.02 -20.43 30.73
C ASP A 35 2.46 -20.12 31.17
N LEU A 36 2.70 -19.92 32.48
CA LEU A 36 4.03 -19.76 33.02
C LEU A 36 4.85 -21.05 32.94
N ARG A 37 4.22 -22.20 33.18
CA ARG A 37 4.85 -23.52 32.98
C ARG A 37 5.22 -23.70 31.51
N VAL A 38 4.31 -23.33 30.60
CA VAL A 38 4.55 -23.40 29.15
C VAL A 38 5.77 -22.55 28.74
N VAL A 39 5.86 -21.30 29.21
CA VAL A 39 7.02 -20.43 28.93
C VAL A 39 8.32 -21.00 29.49
N ALA A 40 8.31 -21.50 30.73
CA ALA A 40 9.48 -22.11 31.35
C ALA A 40 9.90 -23.42 30.64
N GLY A 41 8.95 -24.25 30.22
CA GLY A 41 9.22 -25.46 29.45
C GLY A 41 9.80 -25.17 28.07
N ALA A 42 9.26 -24.18 27.36
CA ALA A 42 9.80 -23.73 26.08
C ALA A 42 11.28 -23.31 26.18
N MET A 43 11.63 -22.56 27.22
CA MET A 43 13.02 -22.16 27.51
C MET A 43 13.94 -23.37 27.69
N LEU A 44 13.46 -24.40 28.41
CA LEU A 44 14.21 -25.62 28.68
C LEU A 44 14.35 -26.54 27.47
N LEU A 45 13.63 -26.33 26.36
CA LEU A 45 13.89 -27.07 25.10
C LEU A 45 15.29 -26.74 24.51
N GLY A 46 15.90 -25.62 24.93
CA GLY A 46 17.19 -25.17 24.42
C GLY A 46 18.39 -25.43 25.33
N VAL A 47 18.22 -26.08 26.48
CA VAL A 47 19.32 -26.41 27.38
C VAL A 47 19.97 -27.76 27.00
N PRO A 48 21.25 -28.00 27.32
CA PRO A 48 21.91 -29.27 27.04
C PRO A 48 21.24 -30.45 27.75
N GLU A 49 21.33 -31.65 27.16
CA GLU A 49 20.96 -32.89 27.85
C GLU A 49 21.95 -33.21 28.97
N GLY A 50 21.45 -33.77 30.08
CA GLY A 50 22.25 -34.12 31.25
C GLY A 50 22.51 -32.93 32.18
N THR A 51 23.63 -32.98 32.91
CA THR A 51 24.03 -31.91 33.85
C THR A 51 24.83 -30.83 33.12
N PHE A 52 24.48 -29.57 33.35
CA PHE A 52 25.13 -28.41 32.75
C PHE A 52 25.43 -27.33 33.79
N ASP A 53 26.44 -26.49 33.54
CA ASP A 53 26.83 -25.42 34.46
C ASP A 53 25.94 -24.17 34.35
N SER A 54 26.17 -23.21 35.24
CA SER A 54 25.43 -21.95 35.26
C SER A 54 25.66 -21.11 33.99
N GLU A 55 26.84 -21.19 33.36
CA GLU A 55 27.17 -20.39 32.18
C GLU A 55 26.41 -20.90 30.95
N ALA A 56 26.32 -22.23 30.79
CA ALA A 56 25.54 -22.88 29.75
C ALA A 56 24.04 -22.58 29.90
N LEU A 57 23.51 -22.61 31.13
CA LEU A 57 22.13 -22.23 31.42
C LEU A 57 21.87 -20.76 31.04
N GLU A 58 22.69 -19.84 31.52
CA GLU A 58 22.54 -18.40 31.24
C GLU A 58 22.58 -18.12 29.73
N ARG A 59 23.50 -18.77 29.00
CA ARG A 59 23.61 -18.66 27.54
C ARG A 59 22.35 -19.17 26.83
N ALA A 60 21.79 -20.28 27.29
CA ALA A 60 20.55 -20.84 26.75
C ALA A 60 19.35 -19.90 26.98
N VAL A 61 19.18 -19.38 28.21
CA VAL A 61 18.07 -18.45 28.54
C VAL A 61 18.18 -17.14 27.74
N LYS A 62 19.39 -16.57 27.62
CA LYS A 62 19.63 -15.38 26.80
C LYS A 62 19.36 -15.62 25.31
N GLY A 63 19.70 -16.81 24.81
CA GLY A 63 19.35 -17.23 23.45
C GLY A 63 17.84 -17.30 23.26
N PHE A 64 17.14 -17.95 24.19
CA PHE A 64 15.69 -18.08 24.19
C PHE A 64 14.96 -16.74 24.16
N LEU A 65 15.34 -15.80 25.04
CA LEU A 65 14.76 -14.45 25.09
C LEU A 65 15.01 -13.63 23.81
N ARG A 66 16.08 -13.92 23.08
CA ARG A 66 16.39 -13.24 21.81
C ARG A 66 15.64 -13.83 20.62
N ASP A 67 15.50 -15.15 20.58
CA ASP A 67 15.07 -15.87 19.39
C ASP A 67 13.57 -16.27 19.51
N GLU A 68 13.21 -17.20 20.39
CA GLU A 68 11.84 -17.70 20.58
C GLU A 68 10.92 -16.73 21.36
N ALA A 69 11.51 -15.93 22.26
CA ALA A 69 10.79 -15.11 23.23
C ALA A 69 11.07 -13.60 23.10
N ASP A 70 11.36 -13.11 21.89
CA ASP A 70 11.56 -11.68 21.58
C ASP A 70 10.35 -10.78 21.96
N TRP A 71 9.19 -11.41 22.13
CA TRP A 71 7.92 -10.83 22.50
C TRP A 71 7.72 -10.73 24.02
N LEU A 72 8.51 -11.45 24.83
CA LEU A 72 8.40 -11.53 26.28
C LEU A 72 9.30 -10.48 26.95
N ARG A 73 8.74 -9.75 27.91
CA ARG A 73 9.50 -8.88 28.82
C ARG A 73 9.78 -9.65 30.10
N ALA A 74 10.95 -10.28 30.16
CA ALA A 74 11.45 -10.99 31.33
C ALA A 74 12.97 -10.92 31.37
N GLU A 75 13.54 -10.94 32.58
CA GLU A 75 14.97 -11.10 32.79
C GLU A 75 15.34 -12.59 32.91
N PRO A 76 16.57 -13.01 32.56
CA PRO A 76 16.99 -14.40 32.63
C PRO A 76 16.78 -15.05 34.00
N GLU A 77 17.02 -14.30 35.08
CA GLU A 77 16.89 -14.76 36.46
C GLU A 77 15.43 -15.08 36.81
N GLU A 78 14.48 -14.33 36.26
CA GLU A 78 13.04 -14.55 36.47
C GLU A 78 12.60 -15.86 35.83
N LEU A 79 13.08 -16.16 34.61
CA LEU A 79 12.78 -17.42 33.92
C LEU A 79 13.42 -18.62 34.61
N ILE A 80 14.65 -18.49 35.12
CA ILE A 80 15.32 -19.55 35.88
C ILE A 80 14.57 -19.82 37.18
N ALA A 81 14.20 -18.77 37.92
CA ALA A 81 13.42 -18.90 39.15
C ALA A 81 12.06 -19.54 38.88
N LEU A 82 11.41 -19.19 37.77
CA LEU A 82 10.15 -19.78 37.34
C LEU A 82 10.29 -21.27 37.01
N ALA A 83 11.32 -21.66 36.25
CA ALA A 83 11.58 -23.05 35.94
C ALA A 83 11.82 -23.90 37.20
N LYS A 84 12.52 -23.34 38.20
CA LYS A 84 12.70 -23.96 39.52
C LYS A 84 11.38 -24.08 40.29
N SER A 85 10.55 -23.03 40.31
CA SER A 85 9.27 -23.06 41.05
C SER A 85 8.29 -24.10 40.50
N TRP A 86 8.36 -24.38 39.20
CA TRP A 86 7.61 -25.45 38.54
C TRP A 86 8.28 -26.82 38.61
N GLY A 87 9.45 -26.92 39.26
CA GLY A 87 10.25 -28.14 39.38
C GLY A 87 10.71 -28.72 38.05
N LEU A 88 10.78 -27.90 37.00
CA LEU A 88 11.30 -28.28 35.68
C LEU A 88 12.83 -28.15 35.62
N LEU A 89 13.43 -27.41 36.55
CA LEU A 89 14.86 -27.22 36.67
C LEU A 89 15.30 -27.52 38.10
N GLU A 90 16.28 -28.40 38.25
CA GLU A 90 16.84 -28.80 39.54
C GLU A 90 18.32 -28.37 39.64
N GLU A 91 18.70 -27.86 40.80
CA GLU A 91 20.07 -27.50 41.13
C GLU A 91 20.71 -28.62 41.97
N THR A 92 21.89 -29.07 41.56
CA THR A 92 22.63 -30.19 42.12
C THR A 92 24.07 -29.76 42.44
N ASP A 93 24.80 -30.55 43.22
CA ASP A 93 26.20 -30.26 43.60
C ASP A 93 27.14 -30.09 42.39
N GLY A 94 26.75 -30.58 41.20
CA GLY A 94 27.50 -30.52 39.95
C GLY A 94 26.95 -29.53 38.90
N GLY A 95 25.93 -28.72 39.23
CA GLY A 95 25.29 -27.80 38.29
C GLY A 95 23.78 -27.98 38.21
N PHE A 96 23.19 -27.79 37.04
CA PHE A 96 21.75 -27.86 36.80
C PHE A 96 21.36 -29.07 35.98
N VAL A 97 20.16 -29.59 36.24
CA VAL A 97 19.54 -30.68 35.47
C VAL A 97 18.13 -30.27 35.07
N SER A 98 17.82 -30.35 33.78
CA SER A 98 16.45 -30.19 33.29
C SER A 98 15.63 -31.44 33.61
N ARG A 99 14.47 -31.24 34.21
CA ARG A 99 13.43 -32.26 34.45
C ARG A 99 12.33 -32.21 33.40
N LEU A 100 12.47 -31.37 32.37
CA LEU A 100 11.54 -31.33 31.25
C LEU A 100 11.59 -32.66 30.48
N GLU A 101 10.43 -33.19 30.14
CA GLU A 101 10.26 -34.39 29.32
C GLU A 101 9.49 -34.02 28.04
N PRO A 102 10.18 -33.50 26.99
CA PRO A 102 9.54 -33.22 25.71
C PRO A 102 9.07 -34.51 25.05
N ARG A 103 7.86 -34.47 24.45
CA ARG A 103 7.40 -35.57 23.60
C ARG A 103 8.26 -35.69 22.35
N ILE A 104 8.28 -36.87 21.74
CA ILE A 104 9.12 -37.23 20.57
C ILE A 104 9.05 -36.18 19.45
N ASP A 105 7.89 -35.58 19.27
CA ASP A 105 7.62 -34.63 18.21
C ASP A 105 7.92 -33.17 18.61
N VAL A 106 8.34 -32.91 19.85
CA VAL A 106 8.60 -31.56 20.36
C VAL A 106 10.09 -31.29 20.47
N SER A 107 10.53 -30.19 19.85
CA SER A 107 11.90 -29.72 19.92
C SER A 107 11.94 -28.20 19.84
N ARG A 108 13.09 -27.61 20.21
CA ARG A 108 13.34 -26.18 20.00
C ARG A 108 13.17 -25.75 18.54
N CYS A 109 13.66 -26.56 17.60
CA CYS A 109 13.53 -26.31 16.16
C CYS A 109 12.06 -26.24 15.74
N ARG A 110 11.24 -27.19 16.20
CA ARG A 110 9.81 -27.18 15.91
C ARG A 110 9.11 -25.97 16.51
N LEU A 111 9.46 -25.57 17.73
CA LEU A 111 8.89 -24.39 18.37
C LEU A 111 9.16 -23.12 17.53
N LEU A 112 10.38 -22.95 17.04
CA LEU A 112 10.75 -21.86 16.15
C LEU A 112 9.93 -21.88 14.85
N ASP A 113 9.85 -23.03 14.18
CA ASP A 113 9.08 -23.20 12.94
C ASP A 113 7.59 -22.80 13.10
N GLU A 114 6.99 -23.17 14.23
CA GLU A 114 5.59 -22.84 14.57
C GLU A 114 5.41 -21.34 14.84
N ILE A 115 6.36 -20.71 15.54
CA ILE A 115 6.35 -19.26 15.80
C ILE A 115 6.47 -18.48 14.50
N GLU A 116 7.45 -18.82 13.64
CA GLU A 116 7.66 -18.17 12.35
C GLU A 116 6.41 -18.31 11.46
N SER A 117 5.85 -19.53 11.38
CA SER A 117 4.63 -19.79 10.61
C SER A 117 3.44 -18.97 11.09
N ALA A 118 3.23 -18.90 12.41
CA ALA A 118 2.14 -18.11 13.00
C ALA A 118 2.30 -16.61 12.75
N GLN A 119 3.54 -16.09 12.83
CA GLN A 119 3.84 -14.69 12.55
C GLN A 119 3.52 -14.34 11.09
N VAL A 120 3.94 -15.16 10.12
CA VAL A 120 3.63 -14.96 8.68
C VAL A 120 2.13 -14.92 8.43
N ILE A 121 1.38 -15.87 9.01
CA ILE A 121 -0.09 -15.92 8.88
C ILE A 121 -0.74 -14.65 9.45
N LEU A 122 -0.28 -14.17 10.61
CA LEU A 122 -0.81 -12.98 11.25
C LEU A 122 -0.49 -11.70 10.48
N GLU A 123 0.73 -11.57 9.95
CA GLU A 123 1.12 -10.45 9.10
C GLU A 123 0.26 -10.39 7.85
N GLU A 124 0.02 -11.52 7.19
CA GLU A 124 -0.86 -11.59 6.04
C GLU A 124 -2.30 -11.22 6.39
N ARG A 125 -2.84 -11.73 7.51
CA ARG A 125 -4.18 -11.34 8.00
C ARG A 125 -4.27 -9.85 8.30
N ARG A 126 -3.26 -9.28 8.97
CA ARG A 126 -3.17 -7.84 9.26
C ARG A 126 -3.11 -7.02 7.97
N ARG A 127 -2.34 -7.46 6.97
CA ARG A 127 -2.28 -6.83 5.65
C ARG A 127 -3.65 -6.82 4.99
N ARG A 128 -4.31 -7.98 4.89
CA ARG A 128 -5.66 -8.11 4.32
C ARG A 128 -6.68 -7.24 5.06
N ALA A 129 -6.64 -7.20 6.39
CA ALA A 129 -7.53 -6.36 7.19
C ALA A 129 -7.29 -4.85 6.94
N ARG A 130 -6.03 -4.42 6.84
CA ARG A 130 -5.67 -3.03 6.51
C ARG A 130 -6.14 -2.66 5.10
N GLU A 131 -5.91 -3.53 4.12
CA GLU A 131 -6.35 -3.33 2.74
C GLU A 131 -7.89 -3.23 2.65
N ALA A 132 -8.61 -4.12 3.33
CA ALA A 132 -10.07 -4.09 3.39
C ALA A 132 -10.59 -2.80 4.06
N LEU A 133 -9.98 -2.38 5.17
CA LEU A 133 -10.33 -1.13 5.85
C LEU A 133 -10.06 0.09 4.96
N GLN A 134 -8.93 0.12 4.26
CA GLN A 134 -8.61 1.19 3.32
C GLN A 134 -9.60 1.22 2.15
N ALA A 135 -9.97 0.07 1.60
CA ALA A 135 -10.97 -0.03 0.53
C ALA A 135 -12.33 0.52 1.01
N ARG A 136 -12.80 0.09 2.18
CA ARG A 136 -14.07 0.60 2.75
C ARG A 136 -14.01 2.10 3.04
N ASN A 137 -12.88 2.60 3.57
CA ASN A 137 -12.71 4.02 3.79
C ASN A 137 -12.73 4.83 2.49
N ARG A 138 -12.19 4.28 1.39
CA ARG A 138 -12.27 4.91 0.06
C ARG A 138 -13.69 4.94 -0.47
N GLU A 139 -14.46 3.87 -0.27
CA GLU A 139 -15.86 3.78 -0.70
C GLU A 139 -16.74 4.79 0.05
N VAL A 140 -16.63 4.83 1.38
CA VAL A 140 -17.40 5.75 2.23
C VAL A 140 -17.04 7.22 1.97
N ASN A 141 -15.76 7.51 1.73
CA ASN A 141 -15.28 8.88 1.48
C ASN A 141 -15.13 9.20 -0.01
N ALA A 142 -15.72 8.38 -0.90
CA ALA A 142 -15.71 8.68 -2.32
C ALA A 142 -16.47 10.00 -2.54
N PRO A 143 -15.88 10.99 -3.23
CA PRO A 143 -16.63 12.18 -3.59
C PRO A 143 -17.86 11.76 -4.42
N PRO A 144 -18.99 12.47 -4.27
CA PRO A 144 -20.17 12.20 -5.09
C PRO A 144 -19.79 12.28 -6.57
N ALA A 145 -20.37 11.39 -7.37
CA ALA A 145 -20.14 11.41 -8.81
C ALA A 145 -20.49 12.80 -9.36
N PRO A 146 -19.60 13.41 -10.16
CA PRO A 146 -19.88 14.69 -10.77
C PRO A 146 -21.12 14.55 -11.66
N LEU A 147 -22.00 15.55 -11.60
CA LEU A 147 -23.15 15.62 -12.51
C LEU A 147 -22.63 15.61 -13.95
N ILE A 148 -23.09 14.63 -14.73
CA ILE A 148 -22.84 14.59 -16.17
C ILE A 148 -23.89 15.50 -16.81
N ASP A 149 -23.40 16.54 -17.49
CA ASP A 149 -24.22 17.51 -18.23
C ASP A 149 -23.69 17.53 -19.66
N ASP A 150 -24.37 16.78 -20.53
CA ASP A 150 -23.95 16.59 -21.93
C ASP A 150 -23.91 17.91 -22.71
N GLU A 151 -24.78 18.87 -22.38
CA GLU A 151 -24.82 20.18 -23.03
C GLU A 151 -23.62 21.04 -22.58
N ALA A 152 -23.33 21.05 -21.28
CA ALA A 152 -22.13 21.71 -20.76
C ALA A 152 -20.86 21.06 -21.32
N ASP A 153 -20.82 19.74 -21.43
CA ASP A 153 -19.67 19.01 -21.96
C ASP A 153 -19.41 19.33 -23.43
N ALA A 154 -20.46 19.35 -24.26
CA ALA A 154 -20.36 19.76 -25.65
C ALA A 154 -19.85 21.21 -25.77
N ARG A 155 -20.36 22.12 -24.93
CA ARG A 155 -19.95 23.53 -24.90
C ARG A 155 -18.48 23.70 -24.53
N PHE A 156 -18.01 23.05 -23.46
CA PHE A 156 -16.62 23.18 -23.03
C PHE A 156 -15.65 22.43 -23.95
N MET A 157 -16.07 21.31 -24.54
CA MET A 157 -15.27 20.63 -25.57
C MET A 157 -15.11 21.50 -26.82
N ALA A 158 -16.14 22.25 -27.23
CA ALA A 158 -16.02 23.21 -28.33
C ALA A 158 -14.98 24.31 -28.05
N GLU A 159 -14.84 24.75 -26.80
CA GLU A 159 -13.77 25.68 -26.40
C GLU A 159 -12.38 25.02 -26.47
N ALA A 160 -12.25 23.74 -26.07
CA ALA A 160 -11.02 22.99 -26.24
C ALA A 160 -10.65 22.78 -27.73
N GLN A 161 -11.64 22.60 -28.60
CA GLN A 161 -11.44 22.49 -30.05
C GLN A 161 -10.87 23.78 -30.65
N LYS A 162 -11.35 24.96 -30.22
CA LYS A 162 -10.77 26.26 -30.64
C LYS A 162 -9.28 26.36 -30.30
N GLU A 163 -8.89 25.90 -29.12
CA GLU A 163 -7.48 25.85 -28.71
C GLU A 163 -6.67 24.85 -29.55
N ALA A 164 -7.26 23.72 -29.93
CA ALA A 164 -6.63 22.72 -30.80
C ALA A 164 -6.41 23.26 -32.22
N GLU A 165 -7.38 23.98 -32.78
CA GLU A 165 -7.29 24.66 -34.07
C GLU A 165 -6.18 25.72 -34.06
N ALA A 166 -6.13 26.55 -33.00
CA ALA A 166 -5.09 27.54 -32.83
C ALA A 166 -3.69 26.92 -32.74
N ALA A 167 -3.54 25.80 -32.02
CA ALA A 167 -2.28 25.04 -31.99
C ALA A 167 -1.89 24.49 -33.37
N GLY A 168 -2.84 23.88 -34.08
CA GLY A 168 -2.64 23.38 -35.44
C GLY A 168 -2.19 24.46 -36.42
N ALA A 169 -2.84 25.63 -36.37
CA ALA A 169 -2.49 26.80 -37.19
C ALA A 169 -1.09 27.34 -36.86
N ALA A 170 -0.65 27.23 -35.60
CA ALA A 170 0.71 27.57 -35.18
C ALA A 170 1.75 26.48 -35.53
N GLY A 171 1.34 25.39 -36.19
CA GLY A 171 2.21 24.28 -36.58
C GLY A 171 2.48 23.28 -35.45
N GLU A 172 1.77 23.36 -34.34
CA GLU A 172 1.82 22.38 -33.24
C GLU A 172 0.87 21.22 -33.51
N VAL A 173 1.07 20.07 -32.85
CA VAL A 173 0.08 18.98 -32.91
C VAL A 173 -1.27 19.50 -32.37
N PRO A 174 -2.38 19.41 -33.11
CA PRO A 174 -3.63 20.10 -32.80
C PRO A 174 -4.40 19.41 -31.66
N VAL A 175 -3.93 19.60 -30.43
CA VAL A 175 -4.62 19.19 -29.21
C VAL A 175 -4.84 20.44 -28.37
N GLY A 176 -6.05 20.56 -27.85
CA GLY A 176 -6.48 21.67 -27.01
C GLY A 176 -7.18 21.16 -25.76
N ALA A 177 -7.10 21.95 -24.71
CA ALA A 177 -7.71 21.65 -23.43
C ALA A 177 -8.28 22.91 -22.77
N VAL A 178 -9.33 22.71 -21.99
CA VAL A 178 -9.85 23.69 -21.04
C VAL A 178 -10.05 23.04 -19.68
N LEU A 179 -9.75 23.77 -18.62
CA LEU A 179 -10.03 23.36 -17.24
C LEU A 179 -11.16 24.23 -16.69
N VAL A 180 -12.19 23.58 -16.17
CA VAL A 180 -13.41 24.21 -15.67
C VAL A 180 -13.54 23.98 -14.17
N ARG A 181 -13.96 25.01 -13.44
CA ARG A 181 -14.33 24.94 -12.03
C ARG A 181 -15.62 25.70 -11.83
N GLU A 182 -16.59 25.09 -11.14
CA GLU A 182 -17.87 25.76 -10.82
C GLU A 182 -18.60 26.34 -12.06
N GLY A 183 -18.46 25.67 -13.21
CA GLY A 183 -19.07 26.10 -14.48
C GLY A 183 -18.28 27.18 -15.24
N GLU A 184 -17.12 27.61 -14.74
CA GLU A 184 -16.29 28.63 -15.38
C GLU A 184 -14.93 28.07 -15.85
N ILE A 185 -14.46 28.54 -17.01
CA ILE A 185 -13.14 28.16 -17.52
C ILE A 185 -12.06 28.92 -16.75
N VAL A 186 -11.27 28.20 -15.94
CA VAL A 186 -10.14 28.79 -15.20
C VAL A 186 -8.87 28.89 -16.05
N ALA A 187 -8.71 27.97 -17.00
CA ALA A 187 -7.57 27.94 -17.92
C ALA A 187 -7.94 27.28 -19.25
N ARG A 188 -7.27 27.72 -20.33
CA ARG A 188 -7.38 27.18 -21.68
C ARG A 188 -6.00 27.19 -22.34
N ALA A 189 -5.68 26.16 -23.12
CA ALA A 189 -4.43 26.09 -23.87
C ALA A 189 -4.49 25.03 -24.96
N GLY A 190 -3.81 25.32 -26.08
CA GLY A 190 -3.35 24.32 -27.04
C GLY A 190 -1.93 23.83 -26.73
N ASN A 191 -1.54 22.72 -27.37
CA ASN A 191 -0.15 22.25 -27.39
C ASN A 191 0.80 23.37 -27.86
N ARG A 192 1.99 23.40 -27.26
CA ARG A 192 3.04 24.38 -27.60
C ARG A 192 4.46 23.83 -27.43
N THR A 193 4.63 22.53 -27.66
CA THR A 193 5.90 21.83 -27.41
C THR A 193 7.04 22.35 -28.28
N ILE A 194 6.76 22.71 -29.54
CA ILE A 194 7.76 23.26 -30.46
C ILE A 194 8.07 24.71 -30.09
N ARG A 195 7.04 25.54 -29.91
CA ARG A 195 7.14 26.98 -29.62
C ARG A 195 7.89 27.23 -28.32
N ASP A 196 7.52 26.51 -27.26
CA ASP A 196 8.12 26.69 -25.93
C ASP A 196 9.42 25.88 -25.76
N LYS A 197 9.77 25.02 -26.73
CA LYS A 197 10.87 24.05 -26.64
C LYS A 197 10.81 23.20 -25.37
N ASP A 198 9.58 22.91 -24.92
CA ASP A 198 9.28 22.20 -23.69
C ASP A 198 8.56 20.89 -24.06
N PRO A 199 9.18 19.71 -23.84
CA PRO A 199 8.56 18.44 -24.17
C PRO A 199 7.31 18.14 -23.32
N THR A 200 7.12 18.86 -22.21
CA THR A 200 5.97 18.72 -21.31
C THR A 200 4.84 19.69 -21.63
N ALA A 201 5.01 20.59 -22.61
CA ALA A 201 4.02 21.62 -22.97
C ALA A 201 2.86 21.07 -23.81
N HIS A 202 2.21 20.03 -23.27
CA HIS A 202 0.94 19.47 -23.72
C HIS A 202 -0.23 20.27 -23.16
N ALA A 203 -1.31 20.42 -23.93
CA ALA A 203 -2.49 21.19 -23.58
C ALA A 203 -2.95 20.97 -22.12
N GLU A 204 -3.05 19.72 -21.68
CA GLU A 204 -3.49 19.32 -20.34
C GLU A 204 -2.56 19.85 -19.24
N VAL A 205 -1.25 19.68 -19.42
CA VAL A 205 -0.23 20.14 -18.46
C VAL A 205 -0.29 21.66 -18.35
N LEU A 206 -0.49 22.35 -19.46
CA LEU A 206 -0.48 23.81 -19.51
C LEU A 206 -1.69 24.42 -18.83
N VAL A 207 -2.88 23.87 -19.05
CA VAL A 207 -4.09 24.34 -18.35
C VAL A 207 -4.01 24.06 -16.85
N MET A 208 -3.48 22.90 -16.44
CA MET A 208 -3.31 22.59 -15.02
C MET A 208 -2.29 23.52 -14.35
N ARG A 209 -1.15 23.80 -15.00
CA ARG A 209 -0.14 24.74 -14.49
C ARG A 209 -0.72 26.15 -14.32
N GLU A 210 -1.47 26.62 -15.31
CA GLU A 210 -2.10 27.94 -15.28
C GLU A 210 -3.19 28.02 -14.19
N ALA A 211 -4.04 27.00 -14.09
CA ALA A 211 -5.07 26.93 -13.06
C ALA A 211 -4.46 26.87 -11.65
N ALA A 212 -3.41 26.08 -11.44
CA ALA A 212 -2.73 25.98 -10.14
C ALA A 212 -2.16 27.33 -9.69
N ARG A 213 -1.60 28.12 -10.63
CA ARG A 213 -1.14 29.48 -10.35
C ARG A 213 -2.30 30.41 -9.98
N LYS A 214 -3.37 30.41 -10.77
CA LYS A 214 -4.56 31.25 -10.52
C LYS A 214 -5.26 30.93 -9.21
N LEU A 215 -5.37 29.65 -8.87
CA LEU A 215 -6.04 29.17 -7.66
C LEU A 215 -5.12 29.16 -6.43
N GLY A 216 -3.81 29.41 -6.61
CA GLY A 216 -2.82 29.34 -5.54
C GLY A 216 -2.69 27.94 -4.91
N ASN A 217 -3.02 26.88 -5.64
CA ASN A 217 -3.04 25.50 -5.13
C ASN A 217 -2.69 24.49 -6.22
N HIS A 218 -1.81 23.54 -5.91
CA HIS A 218 -1.46 22.43 -6.81
C HIS A 218 -2.58 21.38 -6.91
N ARG A 219 -3.46 21.31 -5.91
CA ARG A 219 -4.65 20.44 -5.93
C ARG A 219 -5.82 21.18 -6.56
N LEU A 220 -6.21 20.73 -7.73
CA LEU A 220 -7.31 21.20 -8.56
C LEU A 220 -8.57 20.37 -8.27
N ASN A 221 -8.89 20.20 -6.98
CA ASN A 221 -10.11 19.50 -6.58
C ASN A 221 -11.35 20.21 -7.14
N GLY A 222 -12.37 19.45 -7.53
CA GLY A 222 -13.63 19.99 -8.05
C GLY A 222 -13.54 20.56 -9.46
N THR A 223 -12.42 20.37 -10.18
CA THR A 223 -12.30 20.78 -11.58
C THR A 223 -12.62 19.65 -12.56
N THR A 224 -13.16 20.01 -13.72
CA THR A 224 -13.30 19.14 -14.89
C THR A 224 -12.32 19.56 -15.98
N LEU A 225 -11.48 18.63 -16.44
CA LEU A 225 -10.58 18.83 -17.57
C LEU A 225 -11.24 18.33 -18.85
N TYR A 226 -11.39 19.20 -19.84
CA TYR A 226 -11.81 18.86 -21.19
C TYR A 226 -10.60 18.87 -22.11
N VAL A 227 -10.40 17.82 -22.90
CA VAL A 227 -9.26 17.71 -23.83
C VAL A 227 -9.68 17.03 -25.14
N THR A 228 -9.21 17.52 -26.28
CA THR A 228 -9.67 17.01 -27.59
C THR A 228 -9.17 15.59 -27.92
N LEU A 229 -8.07 15.16 -27.33
CA LEU A 229 -7.44 13.84 -27.52
C LEU A 229 -7.25 13.15 -26.17
N GLU A 230 -7.32 11.82 -26.15
CA GLU A 230 -7.05 11.04 -24.95
C GLU A 230 -5.67 11.37 -24.33
N PRO A 231 -5.60 11.67 -23.03
CA PRO A 231 -4.35 11.98 -22.34
C PRO A 231 -3.30 10.86 -22.44
N CYS A 232 -2.05 11.24 -22.69
CA CYS A 232 -0.90 10.32 -22.65
C CYS A 232 -0.45 9.98 -21.21
N PRO A 233 0.52 9.07 -20.98
CA PRO A 233 0.92 8.67 -19.62
C PRO A 233 1.42 9.84 -18.76
N MET A 234 2.12 10.80 -19.36
CA MET A 234 2.56 12.02 -18.68
C MET A 234 1.36 12.86 -18.22
N CYS A 235 0.43 13.16 -19.13
CA CYS A 235 -0.74 13.97 -18.82
C CYS A 235 -1.67 13.28 -17.82
N ALA A 236 -1.92 11.97 -17.99
CA ALA A 236 -2.72 11.18 -17.05
C ALA A 236 -2.08 11.14 -15.64
N GLY A 237 -0.76 11.02 -15.54
CA GLY A 237 -0.05 11.12 -14.26
C GLY A 237 -0.19 12.52 -13.64
N ALA A 238 -0.02 13.57 -14.45
CA ALA A 238 -0.21 14.95 -13.99
C ALA A 238 -1.65 15.22 -13.51
N ILE A 239 -2.67 14.66 -14.18
CA ILE A 239 -4.08 14.72 -13.77
C ILE A 239 -4.29 14.07 -12.41
N ALA A 240 -3.67 12.91 -12.16
CA ALA A 240 -3.75 12.22 -10.87
C ALA A 240 -3.11 13.04 -9.74
N GLU A 241 -1.93 13.62 -9.98
CA GLU A 241 -1.23 14.47 -8.99
C GLU A 241 -1.99 15.78 -8.72
N ALA A 242 -2.56 16.38 -9.76
CA ALA A 242 -3.37 17.60 -9.67
C ALA A 242 -4.73 17.35 -9.02
N ARG A 243 -5.18 16.11 -8.83
CA ARG A 243 -6.47 15.76 -8.21
C ARG A 243 -7.69 16.32 -8.96
N CYS A 244 -7.62 16.44 -10.28
CA CYS A 244 -8.77 16.82 -11.10
C CYS A 244 -9.94 15.86 -10.83
N ALA A 245 -11.14 16.37 -10.55
CA ALA A 245 -12.27 15.51 -10.18
C ALA A 245 -12.78 14.68 -11.37
N ARG A 246 -12.72 15.26 -12.57
CA ARG A 246 -13.26 14.66 -13.79
C ARG A 246 -12.40 14.99 -15.00
N ILE A 247 -12.32 14.05 -15.94
CA ILE A 247 -11.77 14.24 -17.28
C ILE A 247 -12.83 13.93 -18.32
N VAL A 248 -12.88 14.75 -19.36
CA VAL A 248 -13.73 14.57 -20.54
C VAL A 248 -12.81 14.66 -21.74
N TYR A 249 -12.72 13.60 -22.54
CA TYR A 249 -11.89 13.62 -23.73
C TYR A 249 -12.65 13.29 -25.00
N GLY A 250 -12.20 13.86 -26.12
CA GLY A 250 -12.77 13.61 -27.43
C GLY A 250 -12.28 12.32 -28.06
N ALA A 251 -11.33 12.43 -28.99
CA ALA A 251 -10.85 11.28 -29.75
C ALA A 251 -10.03 10.32 -28.86
N PRO A 252 -10.23 8.99 -28.99
CA PRO A 252 -9.37 8.00 -28.33
C PRO A 252 -7.96 7.98 -28.95
N ASP A 253 -6.96 7.57 -28.18
CA ASP A 253 -5.61 7.31 -28.68
C ASP A 253 -5.17 5.87 -28.34
N PRO A 254 -5.46 4.89 -29.23
CA PRO A 254 -5.09 3.50 -29.01
C PRO A 254 -3.58 3.24 -28.89
N ARG A 255 -2.73 4.19 -29.32
CA ARG A 255 -1.27 4.00 -29.36
C ARG A 255 -0.55 4.65 -28.20
N ARG A 256 -1.05 5.77 -27.69
CA ARG A 256 -0.39 6.54 -26.61
C ARG A 256 -1.33 6.94 -25.49
N GLY A 257 -2.63 6.73 -25.60
CA GLY A 257 -3.60 7.03 -24.56
C GLY A 257 -3.33 6.24 -23.29
N ALA A 258 -3.46 6.89 -22.14
CA ALA A 258 -3.21 6.31 -20.83
C ALA A 258 -4.48 6.27 -19.95
N VAL A 259 -5.64 6.52 -20.55
CA VAL A 259 -6.93 6.42 -19.86
C VAL A 259 -7.57 5.07 -20.16
N ALA A 260 -7.70 4.73 -21.45
CA ALA A 260 -8.27 3.49 -21.97
C ALA A 260 -7.56 2.96 -23.23
N GLY A 261 -6.62 3.70 -23.82
CA GLY A 261 -5.91 3.37 -25.05
C GLY A 261 -4.79 2.35 -24.85
N ALA A 262 -3.55 2.81 -24.85
CA ALA A 262 -2.37 1.96 -24.71
C ALA A 262 -2.19 1.39 -23.29
N LEU A 263 -2.69 2.09 -22.27
CA LEU A 263 -2.72 1.62 -20.89
C LEU A 263 -3.83 2.31 -20.10
N GLU A 264 -4.24 1.70 -18.98
CA GLU A 264 -5.24 2.24 -18.06
C GLU A 264 -4.57 2.73 -16.77
N LEU A 265 -4.02 3.96 -16.77
CA LEU A 265 -3.19 4.45 -15.66
C LEU A 265 -3.99 4.50 -14.35
N PHE A 266 -5.24 4.96 -14.41
CA PHE A 266 -6.08 5.09 -13.23
C PHE A 266 -6.51 3.74 -12.63
N ALA A 267 -6.37 2.64 -13.37
CA ALA A 267 -6.62 1.29 -12.86
C ALA A 267 -5.44 0.74 -12.03
N VAL A 268 -4.25 1.34 -12.12
CA VAL A 268 -3.08 0.89 -11.36
C VAL A 268 -3.32 1.04 -9.84
N PRO A 269 -3.13 -0.02 -9.02
CA PRO A 269 -3.44 0.02 -7.58
C PRO A 269 -2.71 1.12 -6.80
N GLY A 270 -1.48 1.45 -7.20
CA GLY A 270 -0.64 2.49 -6.56
C GLY A 270 -1.01 3.93 -6.93
N VAL A 271 -1.91 4.14 -7.90
CA VAL A 271 -2.36 5.48 -8.27
C VAL A 271 -3.41 5.97 -7.26
N ASN A 272 -3.05 7.02 -6.53
CA ASN A 272 -3.79 7.50 -5.36
C ASN A 272 -5.01 8.39 -5.69
N HIS A 273 -5.23 8.74 -6.96
CA HIS A 273 -6.35 9.56 -7.42
C HIS A 273 -6.94 9.00 -8.71
N ARG A 274 -8.27 8.91 -8.79
CA ARG A 274 -8.98 8.40 -9.96
C ARG A 274 -10.05 9.40 -10.36
N PRO A 275 -9.85 10.19 -11.42
CA PRO A 275 -10.89 11.09 -11.91
C PRO A 275 -12.06 10.29 -12.49
N HIS A 276 -13.26 10.87 -12.47
CA HIS A 276 -14.35 10.38 -13.31
C HIS A 276 -14.02 10.61 -14.77
N VAL A 277 -14.31 9.65 -15.64
CA VAL A 277 -13.95 9.69 -17.05
C VAL A 277 -15.19 9.72 -17.92
N THR A 278 -15.24 10.66 -18.86
CA THR A 278 -16.18 10.66 -19.99
C THR A 278 -15.39 10.74 -21.28
N SER A 279 -15.71 9.89 -22.25
CA SER A 279 -14.99 9.79 -23.52
C SER A 279 -15.94 10.06 -24.69
N GLY A 280 -15.38 10.40 -25.85
CA GLY A 280 -16.12 10.52 -27.10
C GLY A 280 -16.75 11.89 -27.38
N VAL A 281 -16.69 12.84 -26.45
CA VAL A 281 -17.31 14.17 -26.62
C VAL A 281 -16.55 14.93 -27.72
N GLY A 282 -17.22 15.22 -28.84
CA GLY A 282 -16.58 15.89 -29.98
C GLY A 282 -15.48 15.08 -30.67
N ALA A 283 -15.49 13.75 -30.52
CA ALA A 283 -14.43 12.87 -31.02
C ALA A 283 -14.21 12.94 -32.54
N GLU A 284 -15.27 13.01 -33.33
CA GLU A 284 -15.17 13.06 -34.80
C GLU A 284 -14.41 14.29 -35.28
N ALA A 285 -14.76 15.47 -34.74
CA ALA A 285 -14.09 16.73 -35.07
C ALA A 285 -12.61 16.72 -34.65
N ALA A 286 -12.31 16.23 -33.44
CA ALA A 286 -10.94 16.12 -32.96
C ALA A 286 -10.09 15.14 -33.79
N ALA A 287 -10.64 13.96 -34.12
CA ALA A 287 -9.97 12.97 -34.94
C ALA A 287 -9.71 13.48 -36.36
N LYS A 288 -10.69 14.19 -36.95
CA LYS A 288 -10.54 14.82 -38.26
C LYS A 288 -9.42 15.86 -38.26
N LEU A 289 -9.41 16.78 -37.29
CA LEU A 289 -8.39 17.82 -37.18
C LEU A 289 -6.98 17.23 -37.07
N LEU A 290 -6.81 16.18 -36.25
CA LEU A 290 -5.53 15.49 -36.10
C LEU A 290 -5.09 14.79 -37.39
N SER A 291 -6.01 14.10 -38.06
CA SER A 291 -5.75 13.42 -39.34
C SER A 291 -5.33 14.39 -40.44
N ASP A 292 -6.08 15.49 -40.60
CA ASP A 292 -5.82 16.53 -41.60
C ASP A 292 -4.44 17.17 -41.38
N PHE A 293 -4.09 17.47 -40.12
CA PHE A 293 -2.79 18.03 -39.77
C PHE A 293 -1.62 17.13 -40.18
N PHE A 294 -1.68 15.83 -39.86
CA PHE A 294 -0.61 14.91 -40.24
C PHE A 294 -0.58 14.59 -41.74
N ALA A 295 -1.74 14.59 -42.42
CA ALA A 295 -1.79 14.47 -43.87
C ALA A 295 -1.07 15.65 -44.55
N ALA A 296 -1.36 16.89 -44.12
CA ALA A 296 -0.70 18.09 -44.62
C ALA A 296 0.82 18.08 -44.37
N ARG A 297 1.29 17.52 -43.26
CA ARG A 297 2.72 17.39 -42.96
C ARG A 297 3.43 16.31 -43.78
N ARG A 298 2.77 15.19 -44.12
CA ARG A 298 3.35 14.14 -44.97
C ARG A 298 3.45 14.54 -46.45
N ALA A 299 2.61 15.49 -46.87
CA ALA A 299 2.60 16.00 -48.24
C ALA A 299 3.68 17.06 -48.51
N LYS A 300 4.44 17.47 -47.49
CA LYS A 300 5.60 18.37 -47.59
C LYS A 300 6.88 17.56 -47.50
#